data_AF-A0A962GFV8-F1
#
_entry.id   AF-A0A962GFV8-F1
#
_cell.length_a   1.000
_cell.length_b   1.000
_cell.length_c   1.000
_cell.angle_alpha   90.00
_cell.angle_beta   90.00
_cell.angle_gamma   90.00
#
_symmetry.space_group_name_H-M   'P 1'
#
loop_
_entity.id
_entity.type
_entity.pdbx_description
1 polymer ?
#
loop_
_entity_poly.entity_id
_entity_poly.type
_entity_poly.pdbx_seq_one_letter_code
_entity_poly.pdbx_strand_id
1 'polypeptide(L)'
;MYLVPFRHFVIDSPYNKSETLSLLEKHTEVYPTSQTYNQPRKFIGSLDDDGFKIQNKLHRFYENDFNPVAKGTVTEIGSHGSINGYFRPTFYTCVFMLFFLGFAVKELISSWLEHGDANWVNFVFLLIGYLLMQISFWVEANKLENNLGHLLESHD
;
A
#
# COMPACT_ATOMS: atom_id res chain seq x y z
N MET A 1 -0.56 11.66 14.42
CA MET A 1 -0.93 10.31 13.94
C MET A 1 -2.04 10.50 12.91
N TYR A 2 -1.87 10.04 11.68
CA TYR A 2 -2.89 10.19 10.64
C TYR A 2 -4.01 9.15 10.84
N LEU A 3 -5.26 9.55 10.60
CA LEU A 3 -6.43 8.66 10.76
C LEU A 3 -6.44 7.54 9.72
N VAL A 4 -5.94 7.84 8.52
CA VAL A 4 -5.63 6.87 7.47
C VAL A 4 -4.11 6.67 7.49
N PRO A 5 -3.61 5.42 7.51
CA PRO A 5 -2.18 5.20 7.59
C PRO A 5 -1.50 5.68 6.31
N PHE A 6 -0.32 6.25 6.49
CA PHE A 6 0.45 6.88 5.42
C PHE A 6 1.91 6.88 5.84
N ARG A 7 2.81 6.57 4.90
CA ARG A 7 4.24 6.44 5.19
C ARG A 7 5.07 6.93 4.02
N HIS A 8 5.99 7.85 4.28
CA HIS A 8 7.04 8.22 3.32
C HIS A 8 8.18 7.21 3.35
N PHE A 9 8.82 7.02 2.19
CA PHE A 9 10.03 6.23 2.07
C PHE A 9 10.99 6.87 1.07
N VAL A 10 12.28 6.61 1.28
CA VAL A 10 13.36 6.97 0.37
C VAL A 10 14.25 5.74 0.26
N ILE A 11 14.50 5.28 -0.96
CA ILE A 11 15.40 4.16 -1.24
C ILE A 11 16.42 4.62 -2.26
N ASP A 12 17.67 4.62 -1.88
CA ASP A 12 18.77 4.93 -2.78
C ASP A 12 19.10 3.70 -3.63
N SER A 13 19.40 3.94 -4.91
CA SER A 13 19.69 2.92 -5.91
C SER A 13 21.08 3.15 -6.46
N PRO A 14 21.90 2.09 -6.62
CA PRO A 14 23.21 2.23 -7.23
C PRO A 14 23.12 2.59 -8.72
N TYR A 15 21.97 2.31 -9.36
CA TYR A 15 21.67 2.54 -10.76
C TYR A 15 21.30 3.99 -11.05
N ASN A 16 21.55 4.48 -12.27
CA ASN A 16 21.03 5.78 -12.67
C ASN A 16 19.50 5.75 -12.83
N LYS A 17 18.86 6.91 -12.97
CA LYS A 17 17.40 7.01 -13.08
C LYS A 17 16.81 6.11 -14.18
N SER A 18 17.42 6.08 -15.35
CA SER A 18 16.93 5.30 -16.50
C SER A 18 17.02 3.79 -16.24
N GLU A 19 18.11 3.34 -15.63
CA GLU A 19 18.33 1.95 -15.23
C GLU A 19 17.35 1.53 -14.12
N THR A 20 17.14 2.38 -13.10
CA THR A 20 16.16 2.15 -12.04
C THR A 20 14.75 1.97 -12.62
N LEU A 21 14.32 2.85 -13.52
CA LEU A 21 13.01 2.74 -14.17
C LEU A 21 12.90 1.48 -15.01
N SER A 22 13.93 1.14 -15.78
CA SER A 22 13.97 -0.09 -16.60
C SER A 22 13.89 -1.35 -15.73
N LEU A 23 14.58 -1.35 -14.58
CA LEU A 23 14.56 -2.46 -13.63
C LEU A 23 13.18 -2.63 -12.97
N LEU A 24 12.54 -1.52 -12.60
CA LEU A 24 11.17 -1.50 -12.09
C LEU A 24 10.18 -2.00 -13.13
N GLU A 25 10.30 -1.57 -14.39
CA GLU A 25 9.44 -1.99 -15.49
C GLU A 25 9.53 -3.50 -15.73
N LYS A 26 10.74 -4.06 -15.73
CA LYS A 26 10.99 -5.50 -15.87
C LYS A 26 10.27 -6.32 -14.79
N HIS A 27 10.13 -5.78 -13.58
CA HIS A 27 9.54 -6.46 -12.42
C HIS A 27 8.10 -6.06 -12.09
N THR A 28 7.52 -5.11 -12.85
CA THR A 28 6.16 -4.61 -12.64
C THR A 28 5.26 -5.03 -13.79
N GLU A 29 4.18 -5.74 -13.50
CA GLU A 29 3.15 -6.06 -14.47
C GLU A 29 2.21 -4.86 -14.63
N VAL A 30 2.00 -4.41 -15.88
CA VAL A 30 0.92 -3.48 -16.19
C VAL A 30 -0.39 -4.22 -15.95
N TYR A 31 -1.33 -3.60 -15.24
CA TYR A 31 -2.63 -4.20 -14.89
C TYR A 31 -3.17 -5.07 -16.04
N PRO A 32 -3.23 -6.41 -15.86
CA PRO A 32 -3.46 -7.31 -16.97
C PRO A 32 -4.87 -7.09 -17.54
N THR A 33 -4.94 -6.69 -18.81
CA THR A 33 -6.18 -6.71 -19.61
C THR A 33 -6.52 -8.13 -20.09
N SER A 34 -5.56 -9.06 -20.08
CA SER A 34 -5.76 -10.48 -20.35
C SER A 34 -4.83 -11.36 -19.51
N GLN A 35 -5.25 -12.60 -19.26
CA GLN A 35 -4.56 -13.62 -18.44
C GLN A 35 -3.25 -14.15 -19.08
N THR A 36 -2.44 -13.30 -19.72
CA THR A 36 -1.20 -13.72 -20.36
C THR A 36 -0.10 -13.85 -19.30
N TYR A 37 -0.18 -14.96 -18.59
CA TYR A 37 0.68 -15.33 -17.47
C TYR A 37 1.97 -15.92 -18.01
N ASN A 38 3.08 -15.18 -18.03
CA ASN A 38 4.35 -15.81 -18.41
C ASN A 38 5.58 -15.35 -17.62
N GLN A 39 5.50 -14.40 -16.68
CA GLN A 39 6.65 -14.08 -15.82
C GLN A 39 6.27 -13.84 -14.35
N PRO A 40 7.09 -14.32 -13.39
CA PRO A 40 6.91 -14.06 -11.95
C PRO A 40 7.31 -12.61 -11.64
N ARG A 41 6.49 -11.65 -12.08
CA ARG A 41 6.65 -10.24 -11.72
C ARG A 41 6.26 -10.05 -10.25
N LYS A 42 7.08 -9.30 -9.51
CA LYS A 42 6.89 -9.06 -8.07
C LYS A 42 5.85 -7.97 -7.80
N PHE A 43 5.63 -7.08 -8.76
CA PHE A 43 4.75 -5.93 -8.61
C PHE A 43 3.68 -5.88 -9.68
N ILE A 44 2.58 -5.19 -9.36
CA ILE A 44 1.55 -4.77 -10.31
C ILE A 44 1.42 -3.25 -10.25
N GLY A 45 1.17 -2.58 -11.38
CA GLY A 45 1.04 -1.13 -11.36
C GLY A 45 1.22 -0.45 -12.71
N SER A 46 1.62 0.81 -12.65
CA SER A 46 1.98 1.64 -13.80
C SER A 46 3.24 2.43 -13.50
N LEU A 47 4.04 2.67 -14.53
CA LEU A 47 5.19 3.57 -14.50
C LEU A 47 4.92 4.73 -15.47
N ASP A 48 5.37 5.92 -15.09
CA ASP A 48 5.37 7.14 -15.89
C ASP A 48 6.84 7.57 -16.12
N ASP A 49 7.10 8.57 -16.96
CA ASP A 49 8.47 9.00 -17.32
C ASP A 49 9.39 9.30 -16.11
N ASP A 50 8.80 9.85 -15.04
CA ASP A 50 9.51 10.24 -13.83
C ASP A 50 9.01 9.51 -12.58
N GLY A 51 8.02 8.64 -12.72
CA GLY A 51 7.17 8.22 -11.61
C GLY A 51 6.75 6.77 -11.66
N PHE A 52 6.22 6.29 -10.55
CA PHE A 52 5.66 4.95 -10.47
C PHE A 52 4.49 4.89 -9.50
N LYS A 53 3.60 3.94 -9.76
CA LYS A 53 2.50 3.56 -8.89
C LYS A 53 2.40 2.04 -8.89
N ILE A 54 2.85 1.40 -7.81
CA ILE A 54 2.96 -0.06 -7.74
C ILE A 54 2.42 -0.62 -6.43
N GLN A 55 2.10 -1.92 -6.45
CA GLN A 55 1.66 -2.73 -5.32
C GLN A 55 2.36 -4.09 -5.39
N ASN A 56 2.47 -4.79 -4.27
CA ASN A 56 2.92 -6.20 -4.30
C ASN A 56 1.95 -7.03 -5.13
N LYS A 57 2.45 -7.83 -6.07
CA LYS A 57 1.64 -8.84 -6.75
C LYS A 57 1.40 -9.99 -5.76
N LEU A 58 0.15 -10.19 -5.38
CA LEU A 58 -0.22 -11.31 -4.52
C LEU A 58 -0.52 -12.56 -5.35
N HIS A 59 -0.41 -13.74 -4.72
CA HIS A 59 -0.70 -15.00 -5.39
C HIS A 59 -2.18 -15.10 -5.79
N ARG A 60 -2.45 -15.81 -6.89
CA ARG A 60 -3.74 -15.96 -7.59
C ARG A 60 -4.98 -16.22 -6.73
N PHE A 61 -4.83 -16.80 -5.54
CA PHE A 61 -5.95 -17.18 -4.68
C PHE A 61 -6.15 -16.25 -3.47
N TYR A 62 -5.30 -15.22 -3.33
CA TYR A 62 -5.36 -14.28 -2.21
C TYR A 62 -5.10 -12.86 -2.71
N GLU A 63 -6.18 -12.12 -2.96
CA GLU A 63 -6.11 -10.67 -3.13
C GLU A 63 -6.32 -10.03 -1.76
N ASN A 64 -5.35 -9.23 -1.32
CA ASN A 64 -5.44 -8.45 -0.10
C ASN A 64 -5.69 -6.99 -0.49
N ASP A 65 -6.93 -6.53 -0.34
CA ASP A 65 -7.31 -5.15 -0.64
C ASP A 65 -6.63 -4.13 0.27
N PHE A 66 -6.12 -4.57 1.42
CA PHE A 66 -5.33 -3.75 2.36
C PHE A 66 -3.88 -3.55 1.91
N ASN A 67 -3.45 -4.18 0.82
CA ASN A 67 -2.12 -4.01 0.27
C ASN A 67 -1.91 -2.53 -0.15
N PRO A 68 -0.92 -1.83 0.41
CA PRO A 68 -0.73 -0.42 0.13
C PRO A 68 -0.24 -0.20 -1.30
N VAL A 69 -0.56 1.00 -1.80
CA VAL A 69 -0.06 1.51 -3.07
C VAL A 69 1.17 2.36 -2.78
N ALA A 70 2.31 1.97 -3.32
CA ALA A 70 3.48 2.82 -3.41
C ALA A 70 3.30 3.79 -4.57
N LYS A 71 3.44 5.08 -4.32
CA LYS A 71 3.53 6.11 -5.37
C LYS A 71 4.75 6.97 -5.10
N GLY A 72 5.53 7.22 -6.13
CA GLY A 72 6.74 8.01 -5.99
C GLY A 72 7.32 8.46 -7.31
N THR A 73 8.49 9.08 -7.21
CA THR A 73 9.30 9.57 -8.32
C THR A 73 10.71 9.02 -8.23
N VAL A 74 11.35 8.82 -9.37
CA VAL A 74 12.77 8.45 -9.45
C VAL A 74 13.56 9.71 -9.80
N THR A 75 14.39 10.15 -8.86
CA THR A 75 15.27 11.31 -9.01
C THR A 75 16.71 10.88 -9.18
N GLU A 76 17.49 11.59 -9.99
CA GLU A 76 18.92 11.33 -10.14
C GLU A 76 19.72 12.23 -9.19
N ILE A 77 20.62 11.62 -8.42
CA ILE A 77 21.53 12.27 -7.46
C ILE A 77 22.95 11.87 -7.85
N GLY A 78 23.60 12.68 -8.69
CA GLY A 78 24.94 12.37 -9.22
C GLY A 78 24.90 11.23 -10.22
N SER A 79 25.59 10.12 -9.95
CA SER A 79 25.58 8.89 -10.75
C SER A 79 24.57 7.84 -10.27
N HIS A 80 23.77 8.17 -9.25
CA HIS A 80 22.87 7.25 -8.58
C HIS A 80 21.42 7.73 -8.67
N GLY A 81 20.48 6.81 -8.68
CA GLY A 81 19.06 7.05 -8.62
C GLY A 81 18.59 7.02 -7.17
N SER A 82 17.59 7.80 -6.84
CA SER A 82 16.92 7.76 -5.54
C SER A 82 15.41 7.73 -5.77
N ILE A 83 14.76 6.75 -5.18
CA ILE A 83 13.32 6.58 -5.22
C ILE A 83 12.74 7.29 -4.01
N ASN A 84 11.96 8.34 -4.23
CA ASN A 84 11.24 9.05 -3.18
C ASN A 84 9.73 8.88 -3.38
N GLY A 85 9.04 8.42 -2.35
CA GLY A 85 7.62 8.17 -2.46
C GLY A 85 6.89 8.05 -1.13
N TYR A 86 5.68 7.53 -1.25
CA TYR A 86 4.84 7.22 -0.11
C TYR A 86 3.98 5.98 -0.37
N PHE A 87 3.64 5.31 0.72
CA PHE A 87 2.62 4.27 0.77
C PHE A 87 1.31 4.87 1.23
N ARG A 88 0.22 4.48 0.57
CA ARG A 88 -1.15 4.79 1.00
C ARG A 88 -2.08 3.60 0.79
N PRO A 89 -3.17 3.48 1.56
CA PRO A 89 -4.19 2.47 1.31
C PRO A 89 -4.81 2.64 -0.08
N THR A 90 -5.38 1.55 -0.59
CA THR A 90 -6.21 1.59 -1.80
C THR A 90 -7.48 2.43 -1.56
N PHE A 91 -8.05 2.96 -2.64
CA PHE A 91 -9.31 3.70 -2.57
C PHE A 91 -10.43 2.84 -1.96
N TYR A 92 -10.51 1.57 -2.37
CA TYR A 92 -11.50 0.63 -1.85
C TYR A 92 -11.34 0.37 -0.35
N THR A 93 -10.11 0.21 0.14
CA THR A 93 -9.86 0.11 1.59
C THR A 93 -10.33 1.37 2.32
N CYS A 94 -10.06 2.57 1.78
CA CYS A 94 -10.56 3.81 2.39
C CYS A 94 -12.09 3.86 2.44
N VAL A 95 -12.78 3.47 1.37
CA VAL A 95 -14.25 3.42 1.29
C VAL A 95 -14.81 2.40 2.29
N PHE A 96 -14.26 1.19 2.32
CA PHE A 96 -14.64 0.15 3.27
C PHE A 96 -14.48 0.64 4.72
N MET A 97 -13.34 1.25 5.05
CA MET A 97 -13.09 1.77 6.39
C MET A 97 -14.04 2.91 6.76
N LEU A 98 -14.39 3.79 5.82
CA LEU A 98 -15.35 4.84 6.06
C LEU A 98 -16.73 4.25 6.41
N PHE A 99 -17.20 3.24 5.67
CA PHE A 99 -18.45 2.57 5.99
C PHE A 99 -18.39 1.81 7.31
N PHE A 100 -17.33 1.02 7.53
CA PHE A 100 -17.15 0.25 8.74
C PHE A 100 -17.15 1.13 10.00
N LEU A 101 -16.31 2.18 10.00
CA LEU A 101 -16.23 3.12 11.12
C LEU A 101 -17.53 3.93 11.24
N GLY A 102 -18.13 4.33 10.13
CA GLY A 102 -19.40 5.07 10.12
C GLY A 102 -20.54 4.29 10.76
N PHE A 103 -20.71 3.01 10.41
CA PHE A 103 -21.71 2.15 11.03
C PHE A 103 -21.41 1.90 12.50
N ALA A 104 -20.17 1.58 12.86
CA ALA A 104 -19.80 1.33 14.25
C ALA A 104 -20.01 2.57 15.15
N VAL A 105 -19.68 3.77 14.66
CA VAL A 105 -19.93 5.04 15.37
C VAL A 105 -21.42 5.33 15.46
N LYS A 106 -22.18 5.13 14.38
CA LYS A 106 -23.65 5.28 14.40
C LYS A 106 -24.28 4.39 15.47
N GLU A 107 -23.92 3.11 15.52
CA GLU A 107 -24.47 2.17 16.52
C GLU A 107 -24.08 2.54 17.96
N LEU A 108 -22.87 3.07 18.17
CA LEU A 108 -22.48 3.61 19.47
C LEU A 108 -23.35 4.80 19.89
N ILE A 109 -23.60 5.73 18.97
CA ILE A 109 -24.44 6.91 19.22
C ILE A 109 -25.89 6.48 19.49
N SER A 110 -26.46 5.58 18.67
CA SER A 110 -27.82 5.08 18.86
C SER A 110 -27.97 4.40 20.22
N SER A 111 -27.03 3.52 20.59
CA SER A 111 -27.04 2.86 21.90
C SER A 111 -27.04 3.86 23.05
N TRP A 112 -26.19 4.88 22.97
CA TRP A 112 -26.10 5.92 23.98
C TRP A 112 -27.42 6.69 24.11
N LEU A 113 -28.02 7.08 22.99
CA LEU A 113 -29.26 7.86 22.98
C LEU A 113 -30.47 7.06 23.50
N GLU A 114 -30.55 5.77 23.17
CA GLU A 114 -31.70 4.93 23.52
C GLU A 114 -31.62 4.39 24.95
N HIS A 115 -30.43 4.00 25.40
CA HIS A 115 -30.27 3.27 26.68
C HIS A 115 -29.52 4.07 27.75
N GLY A 116 -28.92 5.22 27.39
CA GLY A 116 -28.13 6.04 28.32
C GLY A 116 -26.78 5.43 28.70
N ASP A 117 -26.37 4.33 28.05
CA ASP A 117 -25.08 3.67 28.26
C ASP A 117 -24.37 3.40 26.93
N ALA A 118 -23.04 3.48 26.96
CA ALA A 118 -22.20 3.16 25.82
C ALA A 118 -22.12 1.63 25.67
N ASN A 119 -22.49 1.11 24.50
CA ASN A 119 -22.27 -0.29 24.19
C ASN A 119 -20.77 -0.59 24.03
N TRP A 120 -20.14 -1.01 25.13
CA TRP A 120 -18.71 -1.35 25.19
C TRP A 120 -18.29 -2.40 24.16
N VAL A 121 -19.19 -3.33 23.79
CA VAL A 121 -18.91 -4.33 22.76
C VAL A 121 -18.69 -3.65 21.41
N ASN A 122 -19.57 -2.71 21.05
CA ASN A 122 -19.42 -1.93 19.80
C ASN A 122 -18.15 -1.07 19.82
N PHE A 123 -17.78 -0.52 20.98
CA PHE A 123 -16.56 0.27 21.13
C PHE A 123 -15.30 -0.60 20.93
N VAL A 124 -15.25 -1.77 21.56
CA VAL A 124 -14.15 -2.72 21.38
C VAL A 124 -14.07 -3.19 19.92
N PHE A 125 -15.21 -3.44 19.28
CA PHE A 125 -15.26 -3.83 17.87
C PHE A 125 -14.74 -2.72 16.94
N LEU A 126 -15.12 -1.46 17.18
CA LEU A 126 -14.60 -0.29 16.48
C LEU A 126 -13.07 -0.20 16.62
N LEU A 127 -12.57 -0.35 17.86
CA LEU A 127 -11.15 -0.29 18.16
C LEU A 127 -10.37 -1.39 17.45
N ILE A 128 -10.84 -2.65 17.50
CA ILE A 128 -10.20 -3.79 16.85
C ILE A 128 -10.16 -3.59 15.34
N GLY A 129 -11.27 -3.19 14.70
CA GLY A 129 -11.30 -2.96 13.26
C GLY A 129 -10.31 -1.87 12.82
N TYR A 130 -10.22 -0.78 13.57
CA TYR A 130 -9.24 0.27 13.34
C TYR A 130 -7.80 -0.25 13.49
N LEU A 131 -7.50 -0.99 14.56
CA LEU A 131 -6.16 -1.53 14.81
C LEU A 131 -5.74 -2.57 13.77
N LEU A 132 -6.64 -3.46 13.35
CA LEU A 132 -6.37 -4.46 12.31
C LEU A 132 -5.97 -3.78 10.98
N MET A 133 -6.68 -2.72 10.60
CA MET A 133 -6.34 -1.96 9.39
C MET A 133 -4.96 -1.30 9.50
N GLN A 134 -4.67 -0.66 10.64
CA GLN A 134 -3.37 -0.04 10.87
C GLN A 134 -2.25 -1.09 10.80
N ILE A 135 -2.38 -2.19 11.55
CA ILE A 135 -1.39 -3.26 11.59
C ILE A 135 -1.19 -3.86 10.20
N SER A 136 -2.27 -4.18 9.48
CA SER A 136 -2.20 -4.74 8.13
C SER A 136 -1.44 -3.81 7.17
N PHE A 137 -1.77 -2.51 7.18
CA PHE A 137 -1.07 -1.53 6.35
C PHE A 137 0.43 -1.48 6.65
N TRP A 138 0.82 -1.38 7.92
CA TRP A 138 2.23 -1.23 8.28
C TRP A 138 3.05 -2.48 7.95
N VAL A 139 2.47 -3.67 8.18
CA VAL A 139 3.11 -4.94 7.81
C VAL A 139 3.31 -5.02 6.31
N GLU A 140 2.29 -4.72 5.51
CA GLU A 140 2.40 -4.80 4.05
C GLU A 140 3.26 -3.67 3.45
N ALA A 141 3.26 -2.48 4.03
CA ALA A 141 4.14 -1.38 3.62
C ALA A 141 5.61 -1.73 3.84
N ASN A 142 5.94 -2.32 5.00
CA ASN A 142 7.30 -2.82 5.27
C ASN A 142 7.72 -3.90 4.28
N LYS A 143 6.82 -4.85 3.96
CA LYS A 143 7.11 -5.89 2.95
C LYS A 143 7.36 -5.29 1.58
N LEU A 144 6.52 -4.35 1.14
CA LEU A 144 6.67 -3.69 -0.15
C LEU A 144 7.96 -2.88 -0.24
N GLU A 145 8.32 -2.13 0.79
CA GLU A 145 9.58 -1.40 0.88
C GLU A 145 10.79 -2.34 0.83
N ASN A 146 10.79 -3.41 1.62
CA ASN A 146 11.88 -4.40 1.60
C ASN A 146 12.01 -5.07 0.23
N ASN A 147 10.89 -5.41 -0.41
CA ASN A 147 10.90 -5.98 -1.76
C ASN A 147 11.46 -5.00 -2.80
N LEU A 148 11.19 -3.71 -2.66
CA LEU A 148 11.76 -2.66 -3.50
C LEU A 148 13.26 -2.47 -3.22
N GLY A 149 13.66 -2.39 -1.95
CA GLY A 149 15.07 -2.31 -1.56
C GLY A 149 15.88 -3.48 -2.12
N HIS A 150 15.41 -4.72 -1.89
CA HIS A 150 16.06 -5.91 -2.42
C HIS A 150 16.14 -5.94 -3.95
N LEU A 151 15.14 -5.40 -4.66
CA LEU A 151 15.20 -5.28 -6.11
C LEU A 151 16.34 -4.36 -6.55
N LEU A 152 16.53 -3.23 -5.86
CA LEU A 152 17.52 -2.22 -6.24
C LEU A 152 18.93 -2.56 -5.76
N GLU A 153 19.06 -3.40 -4.74
CA GLU A 153 20.36 -3.88 -4.22
C GLU A 153 20.88 -5.13 -4.94
N SER A 154 19.99 -5.96 -5.51
CA SER A 154 20.40 -7.19 -6.19
C SER A 154 21.10 -6.86 -7.50
N HIS A 155 22.43 -6.87 -7.47
CA HIS A 155 23.29 -7.00 -8.64
C HIS A 155 22.95 -8.32 -9.36
N ASP A 156 22.26 -8.23 -10.50
CA ASP A 156 22.36 -9.23 -11.57
C ASP A 156 23.56 -8.91 -12.47
#